data_AF-A0A0C3NCI4-F1
#
_entry.id   AF-A0A0C3NCI4-F1
#
_cell.length_a   1.000
_cell.length_b   1.000
_cell.length_c   1.000
_cell.angle_alpha   90.00
_cell.angle_beta   90.00
_cell.angle_gamma   90.00
#
_symmetry.space_group_name_H-M   'P 1'
#
loop_
_entity.id
_entity.type
_entity.pdbx_description
1 polymer ?
#
loop_
_entity_poly.entity_id
_entity_poly.type
_entity_poly.pdbx_seq_one_letter_code
_entity_poly.pdbx_strand_id
1 'polypeptide(L)'
;PLGIYIYADKSKLSTFGTQQGYPRHGVGLGGGHVIGLLPIIKETSEDSGKPAFINFKRRVWHTAMSEILGCFKKLASLGLTIHCGDDIIRRFFPFFDILAGDYEEQ
;
A
#
# COMPACT_ATOMS: atom_id res chain seq x y z
N PRO A 1 20.41 3.44 3.85
CA PRO A 1 19.17 3.34 3.05
C PRO A 1 18.04 2.86 3.96
N LEU A 2 16.80 3.30 3.76
CA LEU A 2 15.66 2.94 4.62
C LEU A 2 14.70 2.03 3.82
N GLY A 3 14.71 0.74 4.12
CA GLY A 3 13.81 -0.22 3.48
C GLY A 3 12.40 -0.10 4.04
N ILE A 4 11.41 0.04 3.15
CA ILE A 4 9.99 0.11 3.50
C ILE A 4 9.29 -1.12 2.91
N TYR A 5 8.57 -1.83 3.77
CA TYR A 5 7.69 -2.92 3.37
C TYR A 5 6.29 -2.37 3.10
N ILE A 6 5.77 -2.61 1.90
CA ILE A 6 4.39 -2.29 1.56
C ILE A 6 3.68 -3.58 1.14
N TYR A 7 2.54 -3.82 1.77
CA TYR A 7 1.65 -4.91 1.40
C TYR A 7 0.24 -4.36 1.30
N ALA A 8 -0.53 -4.93 0.38
CA ALA A 8 -1.96 -4.70 0.28
C ALA A 8 -2.67 -5.87 0.95
N ASP A 9 -3.61 -5.57 1.84
CA ASP A 9 -4.36 -6.60 2.53
C ASP A 9 -5.86 -6.45 2.25
N LYS A 10 -6.47 -7.56 1.85
CA LYS A 10 -7.93 -7.68 1.64
C LYS A 10 -8.62 -8.26 2.87
N SER A 11 -7.88 -8.59 3.94
CA SER A 11 -8.43 -9.20 5.13
C SER A 11 -9.54 -8.32 5.71
N LYS A 12 -10.73 -8.91 5.81
CA LYS A 12 -11.92 -8.27 6.35
C LYS A 12 -11.87 -8.47 7.86
N LEU A 13 -11.56 -7.42 8.63
CA LEU A 13 -11.60 -7.50 10.08
C LEU A 13 -13.02 -7.66 10.63
N SER A 14 -14.00 -7.05 9.97
CA SER A 14 -15.42 -7.14 10.32
C SER A 14 -16.27 -6.46 9.24
N THR A 15 -17.42 -7.03 8.94
CA THR A 15 -18.52 -6.37 8.22
C THR A 15 -19.64 -6.11 9.22
N PHE A 16 -19.69 -4.93 9.82
CA PHE A 16 -20.89 -4.45 10.50
C PHE A 16 -21.67 -3.59 9.49
N GLY A 17 -22.70 -4.17 8.88
CA GLY A 17 -23.48 -3.50 7.84
C GLY A 17 -22.72 -3.26 6.53
N THR A 18 -22.79 -2.04 5.98
CA THR A 18 -22.20 -1.63 4.69
C THR A 18 -20.78 -1.07 4.78
N GLN A 19 -20.19 -0.98 5.98
CA GLN A 19 -18.84 -0.43 6.18
C GLN A 19 -17.83 -1.53 6.51
N GLN A 20 -16.70 -1.50 5.81
CA GLN A 20 -15.60 -2.44 5.95
C GLN A 20 -14.48 -1.79 6.78
N GLY A 21 -14.14 -2.40 7.91
CA GLY A 21 -13.01 -1.98 8.74
C GLY A 21 -11.70 -2.58 8.24
N TYR A 22 -10.67 -1.73 8.10
CA TYR A 22 -9.31 -2.13 7.74
C TYR A 22 -8.40 -2.13 8.98
N PRO A 23 -7.33 -2.95 9.03
CA PRO A 23 -6.48 -3.08 10.22
C PRO A 23 -5.87 -1.75 10.65
N ARG A 24 -6.13 -1.35 11.89
CA ARG A 24 -5.26 -0.40 12.61
C ARG A 24 -4.13 -1.20 13.24
N HIS A 25 -2.90 -0.99 12.79
CA HIS A 25 -1.72 -1.61 13.37
C HIS A 25 -1.05 -0.73 14.42
N GLY A 26 -0.32 -1.41 15.33
CA GLY A 26 -0.02 -1.00 16.69
C GLY A 26 0.85 0.25 16.88
N VAL A 27 0.75 0.82 18.08
CA VAL A 27 1.49 2.01 18.50
C VAL A 27 2.91 1.60 18.93
N GLY A 28 3.95 2.14 18.27
CA GLY A 28 5.35 1.93 18.67
C GLY A 28 6.34 1.80 17.50
N LEU A 29 7.61 1.59 17.86
CA LEU A 29 8.69 1.33 16.89
C LEU A 29 8.44 -0.01 16.18
N GLY A 30 8.49 -0.01 14.85
CA GLY A 30 8.20 -1.19 14.04
C GLY A 30 6.71 -1.42 13.72
N GLY A 31 5.82 -0.51 14.14
CA GLY A 31 4.39 -0.56 13.81
C GLY A 31 4.10 -0.17 12.36
N GLY A 32 3.37 -1.01 11.63
CA GLY A 32 2.88 -0.70 10.30
C GLY A 32 1.83 0.43 10.32
N HIS A 33 1.82 1.26 9.29
CA HIS A 33 0.86 2.36 9.12
C HIS A 33 0.05 2.19 7.84
N VAL A 34 -1.25 2.50 7.89
CA VAL A 34 -2.09 2.57 6.70
C VAL A 34 -1.73 3.84 5.93
N ILE A 35 -1.24 3.68 4.70
CA ILE A 35 -0.81 4.78 3.82
C ILE A 35 -1.84 5.14 2.74
N GLY A 36 -2.87 4.30 2.56
CA GLY A 36 -3.91 4.53 1.58
C GLY A 36 -4.98 3.44 1.58
N LEU A 37 -6.12 3.76 0.98
CA LEU A 37 -7.20 2.83 0.70
C LEU A 37 -7.28 2.65 -0.80
N LEU A 38 -7.49 1.42 -1.23
CA LEU A 38 -7.52 1.09 -2.64
C LEU A 38 -8.92 0.63 -3.03
N PRO A 39 -9.39 1.02 -4.24
CA PRO A 39 -10.72 0.69 -4.69
C PRO A 39 -10.88 -0.82 -4.89
N ILE A 40 -11.98 -1.37 -4.38
CA ILE A 40 -12.37 -2.77 -4.63
C ILE A 40 -13.45 -2.75 -5.70
N ILE A 41 -13.14 -3.30 -6.87
CA ILE A 41 -14.09 -3.43 -7.97
C ILE A 41 -14.84 -4.75 -7.80
N LYS A 42 -16.18 -4.68 -7.74
CA LYS A 42 -17.02 -5.87 -7.67
C LYS A 42 -17.06 -6.53 -9.05
N GLU A 43 -16.67 -7.79 -9.12
CA GLU A 43 -16.80 -8.61 -10.31
C GLU A 43 -18.18 -9.26 -10.34
N THR A 44 -18.89 -9.11 -11.46
CA THR A 44 -20.13 -9.85 -11.71
C THR A 44 -19.83 -11.16 -12.43
N SER A 45 -20.80 -12.09 -12.46
CA SER A 45 -20.69 -13.31 -13.25
C SER A 45 -20.48 -13.05 -14.74
N GLU A 46 -20.99 -11.91 -15.24
CA GLU A 46 -20.84 -11.50 -16.63
C GLU A 46 -19.44 -11.00 -16.93
N ASP A 47 -18.76 -10.45 -15.93
CA ASP A 47 -17.40 -9.91 -16.07
C ASP A 47 -16.31 -10.97 -15.93
N SER A 48 -16.67 -12.13 -15.38
CA SER A 48 -15.69 -13.11 -14.96
C SER A 48 -14.95 -13.78 -16.12
N GLY A 49 -13.63 -13.89 -15.96
CA GLY A 49 -12.73 -14.42 -16.97
C GLY A 49 -12.55 -13.53 -18.21
N LYS A 50 -13.18 -12.35 -18.29
CA LYS A 50 -13.01 -11.44 -19.42
C LYS A 50 -11.67 -10.70 -19.32
N PRO A 51 -10.77 -10.81 -20.31
CA PRO A 51 -9.49 -10.11 -20.29
C PRO A 51 -9.63 -8.58 -20.17
N ALA A 52 -10.68 -8.01 -20.78
CA ALA A 52 -10.96 -6.58 -20.68
C ALA A 52 -11.26 -6.13 -19.25
N PHE A 53 -12.02 -6.93 -18.49
CA PHE A 53 -12.36 -6.61 -17.10
C PHE A 53 -11.17 -6.80 -16.16
N ILE A 54 -10.38 -7.85 -16.37
CA ILE A 54 -9.12 -8.07 -15.65
C ILE A 54 -8.16 -6.88 -15.88
N ASN A 55 -7.97 -6.47 -17.13
CA ASN A 55 -7.12 -5.31 -17.45
C ASN A 55 -7.66 -4.00 -16.86
N PHE A 56 -8.99 -3.85 -16.77
CA PHE A 56 -9.60 -2.71 -16.11
C PHE A 56 -9.27 -2.69 -14.60
N LYS A 57 -9.46 -3.80 -13.89
CA LYS A 57 -9.09 -3.93 -12.46
C LYS A 57 -7.61 -3.62 -12.23
N ARG A 58 -6.71 -4.21 -13.04
CA ARG A 58 -5.27 -3.91 -13.02
C ARG A 58 -4.97 -2.43 -13.20
N ARG A 59 -5.60 -1.79 -14.18
CA ARG A 59 -5.38 -0.36 -14.45
C ARG A 59 -5.78 0.50 -13.26
N VAL A 60 -6.94 0.22 -12.67
CA VAL A 60 -7.42 0.93 -11.49
C VAL A 60 -6.44 0.73 -10.32
N TRP A 61 -6.00 -0.50 -10.09
CA TRP A 61 -5.01 -0.83 -9.06
C TRP A 61 -3.70 -0.06 -9.21
N HIS A 62 -3.04 -0.16 -10.37
CA HIS A 62 -1.76 0.51 -10.60
C HIS A 62 -1.87 2.04 -10.57
N THR A 63 -2.99 2.58 -11.05
CA THR A 63 -3.23 4.04 -11.01
C THR A 63 -3.37 4.51 -9.56
N ALA A 64 -4.21 3.86 -8.77
CA ALA A 64 -4.41 4.21 -7.36
C ALA A 64 -3.11 4.03 -6.53
N MET A 65 -2.38 2.95 -6.77
CA MET A 65 -1.09 2.73 -6.10
C MET A 65 -0.05 3.79 -6.49
N SER A 66 0.00 4.20 -7.76
CA SER A 66 0.88 5.29 -8.20
C SER A 66 0.56 6.61 -7.52
N GLU A 67 -0.72 6.92 -7.30
CA GLU A 67 -1.15 8.12 -6.57
C GLU A 67 -0.70 8.06 -5.10
N ILE A 68 -0.94 6.94 -4.41
CA ILE A 68 -0.49 6.72 -3.02
C ILE A 68 1.03 6.86 -2.91
N LEU A 69 1.78 6.28 -3.84
CA LEU A 69 3.24 6.34 -3.86
C LEU A 69 3.80 7.67 -4.37
N GLY A 70 2.96 8.56 -4.91
CA GLY A 70 3.38 9.84 -5.47
C GLY A 70 4.15 10.71 -4.47
N CYS A 71 3.75 10.67 -3.19
CA CYS A 71 4.43 11.42 -2.12
C CYS A 71 5.85 10.90 -1.83
N PHE A 72 6.08 9.60 -2.02
CA PHE A 72 7.39 8.98 -1.78
C PHE A 72 8.44 9.36 -2.83
N LYS A 73 8.03 9.76 -4.04
CA LYS A 73 8.95 10.17 -5.12
C LYS A 73 9.88 11.30 -4.68
N LYS A 74 9.35 12.28 -3.93
CA LYS A 74 10.15 13.39 -3.38
C LYS A 74 11.06 12.93 -2.24
N LEU A 75 10.57 12.05 -1.38
CA LEU A 75 11.35 11.51 -0.27
C LEU A 75 12.50 10.62 -0.76
N ALA A 76 12.29 9.85 -1.81
CA ALA A 76 13.31 8.99 -2.41
C ALA A 76 14.45 9.80 -3.06
N SER A 77 14.16 10.98 -3.63
CA SER A 77 15.18 11.83 -4.26
C SER A 77 15.88 12.78 -3.28
N LEU A 78 15.13 13.38 -2.35
CA LEU A 78 15.67 14.33 -1.38
C LEU A 78 16.23 13.63 -0.13
N GLY A 79 15.83 12.39 0.14
CA GLY A 79 16.14 11.73 1.40
C GLY A 79 15.41 12.36 2.59
N LEU A 80 15.42 11.62 3.70
CA LEU A 80 14.79 11.98 4.97
C LEU A 80 15.85 12.05 6.06
N THR A 81 15.94 13.18 6.75
CA THR A 81 16.83 13.36 7.90
C THR A 81 16.12 12.88 9.16
N ILE A 82 16.71 11.90 9.86
CA ILE A 82 16.13 11.28 11.05
C ILE A 82 17.15 11.34 12.18
N HIS A 83 16.70 11.77 13.37
CA HIS A 83 17.43 11.61 14.62
C HIS A 83 17.27 10.16 15.08
N CYS A 84 18.35 9.40 15.05
CA CYS A 84 18.32 7.96 15.35
C CYS A 84 18.37 7.72 16.86
N GLY A 85 18.06 6.48 17.29
CA GLY A 85 18.06 6.10 18.71
C GLY A 85 19.44 6.08 19.38
N ASP A 86 20.52 6.28 18.62
CA ASP A 86 21.90 6.45 19.08
C ASP A 86 22.33 7.93 19.09
N ASP A 87 21.38 8.86 19.08
CA ASP A 87 21.56 10.32 19.08
C ASP A 87 22.33 10.88 17.86
N ILE A 88 22.47 10.09 16.80
CA ILE A 88 23.12 10.52 15.55
C ILE A 88 22.05 10.89 14.52
N ILE A 89 22.22 12.06 13.91
CA ILE A 89 21.42 12.51 12.79
C ILE A 89 21.93 11.84 11.51
N ARG A 90 21.06 11.11 10.81
CA ARG A 90 21.37 10.45 9.54
C ARG A 90 20.37 10.85 8.47
N ARG A 91 20.86 10.93 7.23
CA ARG A 91 20.02 11.10 6.04
C ARG A 91 19.82 9.74 5.38
N PHE A 92 18.57 9.31 5.30
CA PHE A 92 18.18 8.06 4.66
C PHE A 92 17.48 8.32 3.34
N PHE A 93 17.76 7.47 2.35
CA PHE A 93 17.00 7.42 1.11
C PHE A 93 16.06 6.22 1.21
N PRO A 94 14.73 6.44 1.31
CA PRO A 94 13.77 5.36 1.39
C PRO A 94 13.67 4.63 0.05
N PHE A 95 13.50 3.31 0.13
CA PHE A 95 13.24 2.45 -1.03
C PHE A 95 12.24 1.36 -0.62
N PHE A 96 11.54 0.79 -1.60
CA PHE A 96 10.58 -0.28 -1.35
C PHE A 96 11.29 -1.63 -1.50
N ASP A 97 11.30 -2.41 -0.41
CA ASP A 97 12.04 -3.69 -0.33
C ASP A 97 11.16 -4.87 -0.78
N ILE A 98 9.85 -4.80 -0.53
CA ILE A 98 8.87 -5.81 -0.95
C ILE A 98 7.57 -5.12 -1.36
N LEU A 99 7.10 -5.43 -2.56
CA LEU A 99 5.72 -5.25 -3.02
C LEU A 99 5.05 -6.62 -2.97
N ALA A 100 4.54 -7.00 -1.79
CA ALA A 100 3.76 -8.22 -1.65
C ALA A 100 2.31 -7.87 -1.99
N GLY A 101 2.01 -7.85 -3.29
CA GLY A 101 0.64 -8.08 -3.74
C GLY A 101 0.39 -9.58 -3.70
N ASP A 102 -0.80 -10.02 -3.28
CA ASP A 102 -1.25 -11.30 -3.76
C ASP A 102 -1.18 -11.21 -5.30
N TYR A 103 -0.44 -12.10 -5.96
CA TYR A 103 -0.20 -12.04 -7.42
C TYR A 103 -1.49 -12.17 -8.25
N GLU A 104 -2.65 -12.25 -7.59
CA GLU A 104 -3.91 -11.76 -8.10
C GLU A 104 -3.92 -10.22 -8.08
N GLU A 105 -3.12 -9.62 -8.97
CA GLU A 105 -3.47 -8.32 -9.52
C GLU A 105 -4.94 -8.40 -9.94
N GLN A 106 -5.82 -7.88 -9.07
CA GLN A 106 -7.24 -8.21 -8.95
C GLN A 106 -7.95 -8.62 -10.24
#